data_AF-A0A377TMF2-F1
#
_entry.id   AF-A0A377TMF2-F1
#
_cell.length_a   1.000
_cell.length_b   1.000
_cell.length_c   1.000
_cell.angle_alpha   90.00
_cell.angle_beta   90.00
_cell.angle_gamma   90.00
#
_symmetry.space_group_name_H-M   'P 1'
#
loop_
_entity.id
_entity.type
_entity.pdbx_description
1 polymer ?
#
loop_
_entity_poly.entity_id
_entity_poly.type
_entity_poly.pdbx_seq_one_letter_code
_entity_poly.pdbx_strand_id
1 'polypeptide(L)'
;MPVTVGFNRRFDSSHQQLRRQLEQGLIGRVELVQMVCRASSMPPLDYLRSSGGQMRDQATHFFDLLRFLTGDEVRTVAAMARRWPCRTLPNLAMSTPPS
;
A
#
# COMPACT_ATOMS: atom_id res chain seq x y z
N MET A 1 -11.19 -10.77 -23.90
CA MET A 1 -10.72 -9.38 -23.77
C MET A 1 -9.68 -9.33 -22.66
N PRO A 2 -8.52 -8.67 -22.84
CA PRO A 2 -7.56 -8.48 -21.75
C PRO A 2 -8.13 -7.55 -20.67
N VAL A 3 -7.86 -7.86 -19.40
CA VAL A 3 -8.27 -7.04 -18.23
C VAL A 3 -7.01 -6.47 -17.58
N THR A 4 -6.98 -5.15 -17.39
CA THR A 4 -5.87 -4.45 -16.73
C THR A 4 -6.38 -3.83 -15.44
N VAL A 5 -5.60 -3.96 -14.36
CA VAL A 5 -5.90 -3.36 -13.05
C VAL A 5 -5.11 -2.06 -12.88
N GLY A 6 -5.75 -1.02 -12.36
CA GLY A 6 -5.26 0.36 -12.30
C GLY A 6 -4.13 0.66 -11.29
N PHE A 7 -3.06 -0.13 -11.25
CA PHE A 7 -1.89 0.14 -10.41
C PHE A 7 -0.93 1.15 -11.05
N ASN A 8 -1.31 2.43 -11.01
CA ASN A 8 -0.58 3.54 -11.65
C ASN A 8 0.88 3.68 -11.19
N ARG A 9 1.21 3.30 -9.95
CA ARG A 9 2.57 3.45 -9.39
C ARG A 9 3.64 2.65 -10.13
N ARG A 10 3.26 1.58 -10.84
CA ARG A 10 4.15 0.82 -11.73
C ARG A 10 4.64 1.64 -12.93
N PHE A 11 3.94 2.72 -13.26
CA PHE A 11 4.23 3.59 -14.40
C PHE A 11 4.94 4.89 -14.01
N ASP A 12 5.22 5.08 -12.71
CA ASP A 12 6.09 6.17 -12.28
C ASP A 12 7.52 5.93 -12.79
N SER A 13 8.14 6.96 -13.36
CA SER A 13 9.47 6.87 -13.97
C SER A 13 10.53 6.42 -12.98
N SER A 14 10.43 6.83 -11.71
CA SER A 14 11.36 6.48 -10.64
C SER A 14 11.28 5.00 -10.31
N HIS A 15 10.07 4.46 -10.17
CA HIS A 15 9.88 3.02 -9.90
C HIS A 15 10.28 2.15 -11.08
N GLN A 16 10.02 2.58 -12.32
CA GLN A 16 10.48 1.86 -13.50
C GLN A 16 12.00 1.88 -13.64
N GLN A 17 12.66 2.98 -13.28
CA GLN A 17 14.11 3.03 -13.25
C GLN A 17 14.69 2.11 -12.18
N LEU A 18 14.14 2.15 -10.96
CA LEU A 18 14.54 1.26 -9.88
C LEU A 18 14.38 -0.21 -10.27
N ARG A 19 13.23 -0.58 -10.85
CA ARG A 19 13.00 -1.94 -11.35
C ARG A 19 14.08 -2.36 -12.36
N ARG A 20 14.38 -1.51 -13.34
CA ARG A 20 15.41 -1.81 -14.34
C ARG A 20 16.79 -2.01 -13.71
N GLN A 21 17.15 -1.21 -12.70
CA GLN A 21 18.42 -1.35 -11.99
C GLN A 21 18.49 -2.65 -11.18
N LEU A 22 17.36 -3.07 -10.60
CA LEU A 22 17.23 -4.36 -9.92
C LEU A 22 17.36 -5.53 -10.90
N GLU A 23 16.68 -5.48 -12.03
CA GLU A 23 16.76 -6.50 -13.09
C GLU A 23 18.17 -6.60 -13.70
N GLN A 24 18.89 -5.48 -13.77
CA GLN A 24 20.29 -5.44 -14.22
C GLN A 24 21.29 -5.93 -13.15
N GLY A 25 20.84 -6.18 -11.91
CA GLY A 25 21.70 -6.62 -10.81
C GLY A 25 22.63 -5.53 -10.28
N LEU A 26 22.41 -4.25 -10.58
CA LEU A 26 23.30 -3.15 -10.18
C LEU A 26 23.37 -2.95 -8.66
N ILE A 27 22.30 -3.30 -7.95
CA ILE A 27 22.17 -3.16 -6.49
C ILE A 27 22.52 -4.50 -5.79
N GLY A 28 22.70 -5.58 -6.54
CA GLY A 28 22.87 -6.93 -6.00
C GLY A 28 21.54 -7.53 -5.51
N ARG A 29 21.63 -8.45 -4.55
CA ARG A 29 20.46 -9.11 -3.97
C ARG A 29 19.72 -8.17 -3.01
N VAL A 30 18.41 -8.05 -3.20
CA VAL A 30 17.55 -7.28 -2.30
C VAL A 30 17.33 -8.05 -1.00
N GLU A 31 17.79 -7.47 0.11
CA GLU A 31 17.60 -8.05 1.46
C GLU A 31 16.47 -7.33 2.23
N LEU A 32 16.32 -6.02 2.02
CA LEU A 32 15.32 -5.20 2.72
C LEU A 32 14.73 -4.14 1.78
N VAL A 33 13.41 -4.04 1.76
CA VAL A 33 12.68 -2.97 1.08
C VAL A 33 11.91 -2.17 2.10
N GLN A 34 12.20 -0.87 2.18
CA GLN A 34 11.46 0.07 3.01
C GLN A 34 10.66 1.03 2.12
N MET A 35 9.35 1.09 2.35
CA MET A 35 8.45 2.01 1.65
C MET A 35 7.68 2.85 2.66
N VAL A 36 7.59 4.15 2.40
CA VAL A 36 6.86 5.09 3.26
C VAL A 36 5.92 5.89 2.39
N CYS A 37 4.68 6.03 2.85
CA CYS A 37 3.70 6.90 2.23
C CYS A 37 2.87 7.57 3.31
N ARG A 38 2.62 8.85 3.09
CA ARG A 38 1.82 9.69 3.97
C ARG A 38 0.87 10.47 3.08
N ALA A 39 -0.43 10.36 3.38
CA ALA A 39 -1.42 11.22 2.75
C ALA A 39 -1.24 12.66 3.27
N SER A 40 -1.41 13.65 2.39
CA SER A 40 -1.35 15.07 2.76
C SER A 40 -2.56 15.49 3.59
N SER A 41 -3.73 14.89 3.34
CA SER A 41 -4.98 15.18 4.01
C SER A 41 -5.79 13.92 4.30
N MET A 42 -6.73 14.03 5.24
CA MET A 42 -7.68 12.95 5.53
C MET A 42 -8.76 12.94 4.43
N PRO A 43 -9.13 11.75 3.90
CA PRO A 43 -10.25 11.63 2.97
C PRO A 43 -11.58 12.00 3.63
N PRO A 44 -12.62 12.34 2.84
CA PRO A 44 -13.97 12.49 3.36
C PRO A 44 -14.46 11.25 4.11
N LEU A 45 -15.29 11.45 5.13
CA LEU A 45 -15.73 10.36 6.02
C LEU A 45 -16.55 9.29 5.31
N ASP A 46 -17.40 9.69 4.37
CA ASP A 46 -18.25 8.75 3.61
C ASP A 46 -17.39 7.81 2.75
N TYR A 47 -16.24 8.29 2.26
CA TYR A 47 -15.25 7.46 1.60
C TYR A 47 -14.61 6.47 2.58
N LEU A 48 -14.22 6.92 3.77
CA LEU A 48 -13.60 6.06 4.78
C LEU A 48 -14.50 4.90 5.23
N ARG A 49 -15.83 5.08 5.20
CA ARG A 49 -16.80 4.02 5.51
C ARG A 49 -16.86 2.94 4.43
N SER A 50 -16.60 3.28 3.17
CA SER A 50 -16.70 2.38 2.02
C SER A 50 -15.35 1.89 1.48
N SER A 51 -14.23 2.51 1.88
CA SER A 51 -12.89 2.23 1.35
C SER A 51 -12.34 0.84 1.70
N GLY A 52 -12.96 0.13 2.65
CA GLY A 52 -12.50 -1.17 3.12
C GLY A 52 -11.27 -1.08 4.05
N GLY A 53 -10.92 0.13 4.50
CA GLY A 53 -9.87 0.42 5.46
C GLY A 53 -8.47 0.61 4.85
N GLN A 54 -7.53 1.08 5.69
CA GLN A 54 -6.17 1.46 5.28
C GLN A 54 -5.42 0.36 4.50
N MET A 55 -5.64 -0.90 4.86
CA MET A 55 -4.99 -2.03 4.21
C MET A 55 -5.44 -2.21 2.76
N ARG A 56 -6.74 -2.10 2.50
CA ARG A 56 -7.31 -2.29 1.16
C ARG A 56 -7.17 -1.05 0.28
N ASP A 57 -7.34 0.12 0.88
CA ASP A 57 -7.32 1.40 0.17
C ASP A 57 -5.89 1.85 -0.17
N GLN A 58 -5.01 1.94 0.84
CA GLN A 58 -3.67 2.48 0.64
C GLN A 58 -2.60 1.38 0.55
N ALA A 59 -2.66 0.38 1.43
CA ALA A 59 -1.56 -0.58 1.53
C ALA A 59 -1.46 -1.54 0.35
N THR A 60 -2.58 -1.84 -0.33
CA THR A 60 -2.63 -2.65 -1.56
C THR A 60 -1.63 -2.19 -2.61
N HIS A 61 -1.43 -0.88 -2.77
CA HIS A 61 -0.46 -0.34 -3.72
C HIS A 61 0.99 -0.66 -3.36
N PHE A 62 1.34 -0.84 -2.08
CA PHE A 62 2.70 -1.26 -1.68
C PHE A 62 2.91 -2.75 -1.91
N PHE A 63 1.91 -3.59 -1.65
CA PHE A 63 2.02 -5.02 -1.96
C PHE A 63 2.20 -5.25 -3.45
N ASP A 64 1.43 -4.51 -4.26
CA ASP A 64 1.57 -4.53 -5.71
C ASP A 64 2.96 -4.06 -6.17
N LEU A 65 3.41 -2.91 -5.65
CA LEU A 65 4.70 -2.33 -6.00
C LEU A 65 5.87 -3.21 -5.54
N LEU A 66 5.78 -3.83 -4.36
CA LEU A 66 6.80 -4.75 -3.84
C LEU A 66 6.98 -5.92 -4.81
N ARG A 67 5.89 -6.59 -5.19
CA ARG A 67 5.91 -7.70 -6.16
C ARG A 67 6.43 -7.24 -7.52
N PHE A 68 6.06 -6.02 -7.94
CA PHE A 68 6.55 -5.45 -9.19
C PHE A 68 8.06 -5.18 -9.18
N LEU A 69 8.65 -4.80 -8.03
CA LEU A 69 10.07 -4.48 -7.89
C LEU A 69 10.93 -5.73 -7.67
N THR A 70 10.50 -6.65 -6.81
CA THR A 70 11.29 -7.83 -6.44
C THR A 70 11.05 -9.02 -7.37
N GLY A 71 9.87 -9.11 -8.00
CA GLY A 71 9.44 -10.30 -8.74
C GLY A 71 9.09 -11.50 -7.85
N ASP A 72 9.14 -11.34 -6.53
CA ASP A 72 8.91 -12.40 -5.55
C ASP A 72 7.49 -12.36 -4.96
N GLU A 73 7.03 -13.51 -4.50
CA GLU A 73 5.75 -13.66 -3.81
C GLU A 73 5.89 -13.49 -2.30
N VAL A 74 4.97 -12.71 -1.72
CA VAL A 74 4.93 -12.47 -0.27
C VAL A 74 4.43 -13.73 0.44
N ARG A 75 5.23 -14.28 1.36
CA ARG A 75 4.87 -15.49 2.12
C ARG A 75 4.21 -15.20 3.47
N THR A 76 4.64 -14.15 4.15
CA THR A 76 4.19 -13.83 5.51
C THR A 76 3.99 -12.33 5.64
N VAL A 77 2.92 -11.94 6.33
CA VAL A 77 2.58 -10.53 6.58
C VAL A 77 2.31 -10.35 8.07
N ALA A 78 2.90 -9.32 8.66
CA ALA A 78 2.56 -8.82 9.99
C ALA A 78 2.21 -7.35 9.90
N ALA A 79 1.24 -6.89 10.69
CA ALA A 79 0.78 -5.51 10.68
C ALA A 79 0.55 -5.01 12.11
N MET A 80 0.90 -3.74 12.33
CA MET A 80 0.53 -3.00 13.54
C MET A 80 -0.25 -1.76 13.10
N ALA A 81 -1.32 -1.46 13.81
CA ALA A 81 -2.15 -0.30 13.54
C ALA A 81 -2.40 0.48 14.81
N ARG A 82 -2.46 1.81 14.68
CA ARG A 82 -2.85 2.71 15.76
C ARG A 82 -3.85 3.71 15.23
N ARG A 83 -4.96 3.90 15.97
CA ARG A 83 -5.91 4.98 15.69
C ARG A 83 -5.28 6.30 16.12
N TRP A 84 -5.20 7.25 15.20
CA TRP A 84 -4.89 8.62 15.57
C TRP A 84 -6.10 9.21 16.32
N PRO A 85 -5.91 9.87 17.48
CA PRO A 85 -7.01 10.55 18.16
C PRO A 85 -7.51 11.70 17.26
N CYS A 86 -8.61 11.44 16.56
CA CYS A 86 -9.27 12.44 15.74
C CYS A 86 -10.07 13.36 16.67
N ARG A 87 -9.54 14.56 16.97
CA ARG A 87 -10.22 15.55 17.84
C ARG A 87 -11.59 15.97 17.32
N THR A 88 -11.79 15.91 16.00
CA THR A 88 -13.04 16.30 15.35
C THR A 88 -14.12 15.21 15.40
N LEU A 89 -13.79 13.94 15.67
CA LEU A 89 -14.75 12.83 15.72
C LEU A 89 -14.36 11.76 16.75
N PRO A 90 -14.75 11.94 18.03
CA PRO A 90 -14.44 10.97 19.08
C PRO A 90 -15.11 9.60 18.87
N ASN A 91 -16.29 9.54 18.24
CA ASN A 91 -17.18 8.37 18.22
C ASN A 91 -17.15 7.51 16.94
N LEU A 92 -16.17 7.67 16.05
CA LEU A 92 -15.99 6.76 14.91
C LEU A 92 -15.38 5.43 15.41
N ALA A 93 -16.17 4.65 16.15
CA ALA A 93 -15.84 3.28 16.50
C ALA A 93 -16.19 2.39 15.30
N MET A 94 -15.21 1.62 14.80
CA MET A 94 -15.53 0.50 13.93
C MET A 94 -16.38 -0.46 14.76
N SER A 95 -17.63 -0.71 14.33
CA SER A 95 -18.34 -1.91 14.73
C SER A 95 -17.43 -3.09 14.39
N THR A 96 -16.93 -3.79 15.39
CA THR A 96 -16.30 -5.10 15.23
C THR A 96 -17.22 -5.96 14.37
N PRO A 97 -16.73 -6.64 13.31
CA PRO A 97 -17.56 -7.62 12.63
C PRO A 97 -17.95 -8.71 13.64
N PRO A 98 -19.22 -9.17 13.65
CA PRO A 98 -19.62 -10.26 14.53
C PRO A 98 -18.82 -11.53 14.18
N SER A 99 -18.49 -12.27 15.22
CA SER A 99 -17.81 -13.57 15.23
C SER A 99 -18.45 -14.60 14.30
#